data_AF-A0A0C9WJC7-F1
#
_entry.id   AF-A0A0C9WJC7-F1
#
_cell.length_a   1.000
_cell.length_b   1.000
_cell.length_c   1.000
_cell.angle_alpha   90.00
_cell.angle_beta   90.00
_cell.angle_gamma   90.00
#
_symmetry.space_group_name_H-M   'P 1'
#
loop_
_entity.id
_entity.type
_entity.pdbx_description
1 polymer ?
#
loop_
_entity_poly.entity_id
_entity_poly.type
_entity_poly.pdbx_seq_one_letter_code
_entity_poly.pdbx_strand_id
1 'polypeptide(L)'
;MATHYTLPNRPLSIWKSPSLDDSVFAMTISKIEVRGEETPDGTLFHFHLALVGEDGDFIRLDNAPSYTDMSCPMRGLLRVDYDGLLGAPPPEPEVFVAVVREGTDATTLCRYLLDQDKVEQYIFTDSGHGCRHWCATVLSRLADAGFVDQEIGDIFAAYEEREVQKFGDKFPMPRITGTFYD
;
A
#
# COMPACT_ATOMS: atom_id res chain seq x y z
N MET A 1 28.89 3.67 6.44
CA MET A 1 28.02 4.80 6.04
C MET A 1 26.71 4.19 5.59
N ALA A 2 25.62 4.43 6.33
CA ALA A 2 24.31 4.02 5.85
C ALA A 2 24.02 4.84 4.59
N THR A 3 23.88 4.16 3.45
CA THR A 3 23.44 4.79 2.20
C THR A 3 22.01 5.26 2.40
N HIS A 4 21.77 6.57 2.32
CA HIS A 4 20.43 7.12 2.22
C HIS A 4 19.73 6.48 1.03
N TYR A 5 18.52 5.97 1.25
CA TYR A 5 17.67 5.47 0.19
C TYR A 5 16.90 6.62 -0.42
N THR A 6 16.88 6.66 -1.75
CA THR A 6 16.08 7.60 -2.53
C THR A 6 15.14 6.78 -3.39
N LEU A 7 13.87 7.19 -3.48
CA LEU A 7 12.89 6.52 -4.33
C LEU A 7 13.36 6.46 -5.79
N PRO A 8 13.04 5.39 -6.53
CA PRO A 8 13.34 5.30 -7.95
C PRO A 8 12.72 6.45 -8.74
N ASN A 9 13.52 7.03 -9.64
CA ASN A 9 13.04 8.08 -10.54
C ASN A 9 12.17 7.48 -11.67
N ARG A 10 10.90 7.21 -11.37
CA ARG A 10 9.89 6.69 -12.31
C ARG A 10 8.67 7.60 -12.29
N PRO A 11 8.72 8.80 -12.90
CA PRO A 11 7.70 9.84 -12.73
C PRO A 11 6.30 9.46 -13.28
N LEU A 12 6.20 8.42 -14.10
CA LEU A 12 4.92 7.92 -14.61
C LEU A 12 4.23 6.93 -13.66
N SER A 13 4.93 6.39 -12.65
CA SER A 13 4.40 5.36 -11.74
C SER A 13 4.73 5.59 -10.27
N ILE A 14 5.63 6.52 -9.94
CA ILE A 14 5.94 6.93 -8.58
C ILE A 14 5.85 8.45 -8.49
N TRP A 15 5.07 8.91 -7.51
CA TRP A 15 5.05 10.30 -7.08
C TRP A 15 5.52 10.38 -5.63
N LYS A 16 6.53 11.21 -5.39
CA LYS A 16 7.07 11.49 -4.06
C LYS A 16 6.49 12.81 -3.56
N SER A 17 5.95 12.81 -2.34
CA SER A 17 5.49 14.03 -1.69
C SER A 17 6.62 15.03 -1.50
N PRO A 18 6.43 16.33 -1.79
CA PRO A 18 7.46 17.35 -1.56
C PRO A 18 7.91 17.46 -0.10
N SER A 19 7.05 17.09 0.85
CA SER A 19 7.35 17.09 2.29
C SER A 19 8.14 15.85 2.75
N LEU A 20 8.32 14.84 1.89
CA LEU A 20 9.01 13.61 2.26
C LEU A 20 10.53 13.79 2.11
N ASP A 21 11.24 13.86 3.24
CA ASP A 21 12.69 13.85 3.27
C ASP A 21 13.24 12.42 3.17
N ASP A 22 14.38 12.19 2.52
CA ASP A 22 14.93 10.84 2.37
C ASP A 22 15.38 10.21 3.70
N SER A 23 15.57 11.00 4.76
CA SER A 23 15.88 10.47 6.10
C SER A 23 14.78 9.60 6.69
N VAL A 24 13.51 9.76 6.25
CA VAL A 24 12.40 8.94 6.76
C VAL A 24 12.57 7.46 6.43
N PHE A 25 13.32 7.12 5.36
CA PHE A 25 13.57 5.73 4.99
C PHE A 25 14.55 5.01 5.93
N ALA A 26 15.19 5.71 6.86
CA ALA A 26 15.98 5.09 7.93
C ALA A 26 15.12 4.62 9.12
N MET A 27 13.82 4.90 9.11
CA MET A 27 12.88 4.50 10.17
C MET A 27 12.77 2.96 10.25
N THR A 28 12.97 2.43 11.46
CA THR A 28 12.67 1.02 11.77
C THR A 28 11.17 0.80 11.70
N ILE A 29 10.72 -0.20 10.94
CA ILE A 29 9.31 -0.52 10.73
C ILE A 29 8.90 -1.66 11.64
N SER A 30 7.92 -1.40 12.50
CA SER A 30 7.37 -2.37 13.45
C SER A 30 6.24 -3.19 12.84
N LYS A 31 5.45 -2.58 11.95
CA LYS A 31 4.30 -3.19 11.31
C LYS A 31 3.96 -2.54 9.97
N ILE A 32 3.23 -3.27 9.15
CA ILE A 32 2.57 -2.78 7.95
C ILE A 32 1.07 -2.81 8.20
N GLU A 33 0.41 -1.71 7.88
CA GLU A 33 -1.04 -1.62 7.99
C GLU A 33 -1.68 -1.54 6.61
N VAL A 34 -2.75 -2.30 6.39
CA VAL A 34 -3.67 -2.08 5.26
C VAL A 34 -4.80 -1.22 5.79
N ARG A 35 -4.90 0.01 5.27
CA ARG A 35 -5.90 0.98 5.69
C ARG A 35 -6.89 1.20 4.57
N GLY A 36 -8.18 1.12 4.88
CA GLY A 36 -9.26 1.50 3.98
C GLY A 36 -9.78 2.90 4.34
N GLU A 37 -10.15 3.67 3.33
CA GLU A 37 -10.83 4.96 3.47
C GLU A 37 -12.07 4.93 2.58
N GLU A 38 -13.23 5.32 3.09
CA GLU A 38 -14.45 5.36 2.28
C GLU A 38 -14.27 6.33 1.11
N THR A 39 -14.65 5.91 -0.09
CA THR A 39 -14.56 6.75 -1.29
C THR A 39 -15.50 7.96 -1.16
N PRO A 40 -15.22 9.10 -1.81
CA PRO A 40 -16.03 10.31 -1.65
C PRO A 40 -17.52 10.15 -2.00
N ASP A 41 -17.87 9.18 -2.84
CA ASP A 41 -19.24 8.84 -3.20
C ASP A 41 -19.92 7.86 -2.23
N GLY A 42 -19.18 7.35 -1.23
CA GLY A 42 -19.66 6.45 -0.20
C GLY A 42 -19.98 5.03 -0.67
N THR A 43 -19.53 4.65 -1.87
CA THR A 43 -19.91 3.38 -2.49
C THR A 43 -18.93 2.25 -2.19
N LEU A 44 -17.64 2.57 -2.00
CA LEU A 44 -16.56 1.61 -1.83
C LEU A 44 -15.53 2.13 -0.82
N PHE A 45 -14.50 1.32 -0.58
CA PHE A 45 -13.31 1.73 0.17
C PHE A 45 -12.08 1.74 -0.74
N HIS A 46 -11.28 2.79 -0.63
CA HIS A 46 -9.94 2.86 -1.21
C HIS A 46 -8.90 2.35 -0.20
N PHE A 47 -8.04 1.42 -0.62
CA PHE A 47 -7.06 0.79 0.25
C PHE A 47 -5.63 1.22 -0.09
N HIS A 48 -4.84 1.45 0.95
CA HIS A 48 -3.41 1.73 0.85
C HIS A 48 -2.63 1.02 1.95
N LEU A 49 -1.30 1.05 1.83
CA LEU A 49 -0.41 0.51 2.85
C LEU A 49 0.23 1.65 3.65
N ALA A 50 0.44 1.41 4.94
CA ALA A 50 1.28 2.25 5.79
C ALA A 50 2.43 1.41 6.35
N LEU A 51 3.68 1.84 6.11
CA LEU A 51 4.85 1.32 6.80
C LEU A 51 5.00 2.08 8.12
N VAL A 52 4.65 1.45 9.24
CA VAL A 52 4.53 2.14 10.54
C VAL A 52 5.78 1.89 11.38
N GLY A 53 6.37 3.00 11.86
CA GLY A 53 7.50 3.00 12.76
C GLY A 53 7.16 2.52 14.17
N GLU A 54 8.16 2.45 15.04
CA GLU A 54 7.96 2.11 16.47
C GLU A 54 7.21 3.22 17.22
N ASP A 55 7.42 4.47 16.84
CA ASP A 55 6.80 5.66 17.47
C ASP A 55 5.39 5.98 16.93
N GLY A 56 4.92 5.25 15.92
CA GLY A 56 3.59 5.41 15.31
C GLY A 56 3.56 6.28 14.05
N ASP A 57 4.63 7.01 13.76
CA ASP A 57 4.86 7.69 12.48
C ASP A 57 4.84 6.67 11.34
N PHE A 58 4.44 7.08 10.12
CA PHE A 58 4.33 6.12 9.02
C PHE A 58 4.58 6.71 7.64
N ILE A 59 5.09 5.86 6.75
CA ILE A 59 5.18 6.13 5.32
C ILE A 59 3.95 5.52 4.64
N ARG A 60 3.12 6.36 4.02
CA ARG A 60 1.97 5.92 3.21
C ARG A 60 2.45 5.52 1.82
N LEU A 61 2.02 4.34 1.38
CA LEU A 61 2.19 3.81 0.03
C LEU A 61 0.79 3.67 -0.58
N ASP A 62 0.38 4.68 -1.34
CA ASP A 62 -0.95 4.80 -1.91
C ASP A 62 -0.91 4.66 -3.43
N ASN A 63 -1.21 3.47 -3.93
CA ASN A 63 -1.33 3.24 -5.36
C ASN A 63 -2.75 3.52 -5.81
N ALA A 64 -2.89 4.47 -6.73
CA ALA A 64 -4.17 4.86 -7.31
C ALA A 64 -4.02 5.04 -8.83
N PRO A 65 -5.11 4.98 -9.60
CA PRO A 65 -5.05 5.32 -11.02
C PRO A 65 -4.45 6.72 -11.21
N SER A 66 -3.52 6.84 -12.15
CA SER A 66 -2.82 8.08 -12.44
C SER A 66 -3.79 9.20 -12.83
N TYR A 67 -4.78 8.89 -13.68
CA TYR A 67 -5.67 9.84 -14.39
C TYR A 67 -4.95 10.96 -15.18
N THR A 68 -3.64 11.10 -15.06
CA THR A 68 -2.81 12.12 -15.73
C THR A 68 -2.01 11.53 -16.89
N ASP A 69 -1.71 10.24 -16.88
CA ASP A 69 -1.21 9.52 -18.05
C ASP A 69 -2.36 9.20 -19.02
N MET A 70 -2.60 10.10 -19.98
CA MET A 70 -3.64 9.93 -20.99
C MET A 70 -3.43 8.71 -21.89
N SER A 71 -2.22 8.13 -21.95
CA SER A 71 -1.96 6.91 -22.73
C SER A 71 -2.41 5.64 -22.00
N CYS A 72 -2.48 5.68 -20.68
CA CYS A 72 -2.96 4.59 -19.83
C CYS A 72 -3.50 5.16 -18.51
N PRO A 73 -4.74 5.71 -18.50
CA PRO A 73 -5.28 6.39 -17.31
C PRO A 73 -5.38 5.50 -16.07
N MET A 74 -5.54 4.19 -16.30
CA MET A 74 -5.62 3.16 -15.26
C MET A 74 -4.26 2.64 -14.80
N ARG A 75 -3.14 3.15 -15.35
CA ARG A 75 -1.82 2.86 -14.81
C ARG A 75 -1.74 3.43 -13.40
N GLY A 76 -1.24 2.62 -12.48
CA GLY A 76 -1.00 3.00 -11.11
C GLY A 76 0.07 4.08 -11.00
N LEU A 77 -0.24 5.06 -10.16
CA LEU A 77 0.68 6.05 -9.66
C LEU A 77 0.78 5.84 -8.14
N LEU A 78 1.89 5.25 -7.72
CA LEU A 78 2.20 5.07 -6.31
C LEU A 78 2.62 6.42 -5.71
N ARG A 79 1.75 6.97 -4.88
CA ARG A 79 2.02 8.15 -4.05
C ARG A 79 2.70 7.71 -2.77
N VAL A 80 3.83 8.34 -2.47
CA VAL A 80 4.61 8.09 -1.25
C VAL A 80 4.63 9.35 -0.41
N ASP A 81 4.01 9.27 0.77
CA ASP A 81 3.84 10.38 1.73
C ASP A 81 4.33 9.97 3.13
N TYR A 82 4.68 10.95 3.97
CA TYR A 82 5.06 10.75 5.38
C TYR A 82 3.98 11.36 6.28
N ASP A 83 3.54 10.63 7.30
CA ASP A 83 2.45 10.96 8.25
C ASP A 83 1.07 11.19 7.64
N GLY A 84 0.88 10.83 6.38
CA GLY A 84 -0.38 10.98 5.66
C GLY A 84 -0.83 12.44 5.49
N LEU A 85 -2.10 12.64 5.15
CA LEU A 85 -2.70 13.97 4.98
C LEU A 85 -3.44 14.37 6.26
N LEU A 86 -3.04 15.50 6.86
CA LEU A 86 -3.77 16.11 7.98
C LEU A 86 -5.25 16.30 7.61
N GLY A 87 -6.14 15.71 8.42
CA GLY A 87 -7.60 15.82 8.24
C GLY A 87 -8.26 14.74 7.37
N ALA A 88 -7.53 13.69 6.96
CA ALA A 88 -8.15 12.51 6.37
C ALA A 88 -9.17 11.89 7.35
N PRO A 89 -10.30 11.35 6.85
CA PRO A 89 -11.23 10.61 7.69
C PRO A 89 -10.51 9.42 8.37
N PRO A 90 -10.96 9.00 9.55
CA PRO A 90 -10.41 7.80 10.18
C PRO A 90 -10.55 6.61 9.23
N PRO A 91 -9.59 5.66 9.25
CA PRO A 91 -9.69 4.49 8.40
C PRO A 91 -10.90 3.64 8.79
N GLU A 92 -11.69 3.31 7.77
CA GLU A 92 -12.76 2.34 7.79
C GLU A 92 -12.66 1.56 6.48
N PRO A 93 -12.70 0.22 6.45
CA PRO A 93 -12.87 -0.79 7.51
C PRO A 93 -11.81 -0.83 8.62
N GLU A 94 -11.93 -1.79 9.55
CA GLU A 94 -10.91 -2.04 10.59
C GLU A 94 -9.51 -2.13 9.94
N VAL A 95 -8.51 -1.52 10.57
CA VAL A 95 -7.14 -1.55 10.05
C VAL A 95 -6.58 -2.96 10.20
N PHE A 96 -6.17 -3.57 9.08
CA PHE A 96 -5.44 -4.84 9.13
C PHE A 96 -3.97 -4.58 9.43
N VAL A 97 -3.38 -5.41 10.29
CA VAL A 97 -2.00 -5.26 10.76
C VAL A 97 -1.19 -6.52 10.43
N ALA A 98 -0.07 -6.33 9.74
CA ALA A 98 0.96 -7.33 9.55
C ALA A 98 2.21 -6.92 10.35
N VAL A 99 2.62 -7.74 11.32
CA VAL A 99 3.84 -7.48 12.10
C VAL A 99 5.06 -7.71 11.21
N VAL A 100 5.98 -6.75 11.20
CA VAL A 100 7.22 -6.83 10.44
C VAL A 100 8.31 -7.45 11.32
N ARG A 101 9.19 -8.22 10.69
CA ARG A 101 10.36 -8.83 11.36
C ARG A 101 11.24 -7.75 12.00
N GLU A 102 11.65 -8.01 13.24
CA GLU A 102 12.49 -7.10 14.05
C GLU A 102 13.75 -6.64 13.29
N GLY A 103 14.06 -5.35 13.42
CA GLY A 103 15.23 -4.71 12.81
C GLY A 103 15.09 -4.38 11.32
N THR A 104 13.92 -4.60 10.71
CA THR A 104 13.65 -4.19 9.32
C THR A 104 13.39 -2.69 9.25
N ASP A 105 14.12 -1.99 8.38
CA ASP A 105 13.92 -0.55 8.12
C ASP A 105 13.12 -0.31 6.83
N ALA A 106 12.58 0.92 6.70
CA ALA A 106 11.85 1.35 5.52
C ALA A 106 12.70 1.28 4.25
N THR A 107 14.01 1.54 4.34
CA THR A 107 14.96 1.40 3.22
C THR A 107 14.93 -0.02 2.66
N THR A 108 14.97 -1.03 3.52
CA THR A 108 14.97 -2.44 3.15
C THR A 108 13.66 -2.82 2.47
N LEU A 109 12.53 -2.43 3.07
CA LEU A 109 11.20 -2.69 2.50
C LEU A 109 11.02 -1.98 1.16
N CYS A 110 11.39 -0.70 1.05
CA CYS A 110 11.23 0.06 -0.18
C CYS A 110 12.16 -0.44 -1.30
N ARG A 111 13.41 -0.84 -1.00
CA ARG A 111 14.28 -1.50 -1.99
C ARG A 111 13.66 -2.78 -2.51
N TYR A 112 13.13 -3.61 -1.62
CA TYR A 112 12.46 -4.83 -2.03
C TYR A 112 11.23 -4.53 -2.90
N LEU A 113 10.31 -3.73 -2.38
CA LEU A 113 9.04 -3.45 -3.02
C LEU A 113 9.17 -2.67 -4.33
N LEU A 114 10.06 -1.67 -4.39
CA LEU A 114 10.12 -0.72 -5.49
C LEU A 114 11.27 -1.02 -6.45
N ASP A 115 12.44 -1.45 -5.97
CA ASP A 115 13.57 -1.72 -6.87
C ASP A 115 13.52 -3.13 -7.45
N GLN A 116 13.18 -4.12 -6.62
CA GLN A 116 13.20 -5.53 -7.00
C GLN A 116 11.85 -5.98 -7.56
N ASP A 117 10.78 -5.86 -6.77
CA ASP A 117 9.44 -6.34 -7.13
C ASP A 117 8.61 -5.34 -7.93
N LYS A 118 9.01 -4.06 -7.91
CA LYS A 118 8.37 -2.95 -8.63
C LYS A 118 6.85 -2.94 -8.47
N VAL A 119 6.36 -3.04 -7.23
CA VAL A 119 4.93 -3.18 -6.92
C VAL A 119 4.10 -2.01 -7.42
N GLU A 120 4.70 -0.86 -7.76
CA GLU A 120 3.98 0.25 -8.40
C GLU A 120 3.52 -0.06 -9.83
N GLN A 121 4.12 -1.04 -10.51
CA GLN A 121 3.75 -1.46 -11.87
C GLN A 121 2.46 -2.27 -11.86
N TYR A 122 1.34 -1.56 -11.66
CA TYR A 122 0.01 -2.11 -11.58
C TYR A 122 -0.95 -1.33 -12.49
N ILE A 123 -1.88 -2.03 -13.13
CA ILE A 123 -2.96 -1.46 -13.94
C ILE A 123 -4.28 -1.80 -13.24
N PHE A 124 -5.02 -0.77 -12.86
CA PHE A 124 -6.36 -0.89 -12.28
C PHE A 124 -7.36 -1.35 -13.35
N THR A 125 -8.52 -1.85 -12.92
CA THR A 125 -9.64 -2.12 -13.86
C THR A 125 -10.08 -0.84 -14.57
N ASP A 126 -10.87 -0.96 -15.65
CA ASP A 126 -11.43 0.20 -16.38
C ASP A 126 -12.24 1.17 -15.49
N SER A 127 -12.74 0.70 -14.34
CA SER A 127 -13.44 1.51 -13.33
C SER A 127 -12.53 2.07 -12.23
N GLY A 128 -11.21 1.92 -12.35
CA GLY A 128 -10.24 2.39 -11.35
C GLY A 128 -10.14 1.52 -10.08
N HIS A 129 -10.80 0.36 -10.05
CA HIS A 129 -10.77 -0.56 -8.90
C HIS A 129 -9.54 -1.47 -8.89
N GLY A 130 -9.20 -1.97 -7.71
CA GLY A 130 -8.14 -2.98 -7.53
C GLY A 130 -7.12 -2.68 -6.43
N CYS A 131 -7.28 -1.60 -5.67
CA CYS A 131 -6.34 -1.21 -4.60
C CYS A 131 -6.22 -2.26 -3.48
N ARG A 132 -7.31 -2.95 -3.11
CA ARG A 132 -7.26 -4.04 -2.13
C ARG A 132 -6.51 -5.27 -2.65
N HIS A 133 -6.67 -5.60 -3.94
CA HIS A 133 -5.89 -6.67 -4.58
C HIS A 133 -4.39 -6.32 -4.63
N TRP A 134 -4.07 -5.06 -4.91
CA TRP A 134 -2.69 -4.56 -4.83
C TRP A 134 -2.10 -4.73 -3.43
N CYS A 135 -2.80 -4.27 -2.37
CA CYS A 135 -2.36 -4.44 -0.98
C CYS A 135 -2.12 -5.92 -0.61
N ALA A 136 -3.07 -6.79 -0.95
CA ALA A 136 -2.96 -8.22 -0.69
C ALA A 136 -1.76 -8.86 -1.39
N THR A 137 -1.48 -8.44 -2.63
CA THR A 137 -0.35 -8.96 -3.40
C THR A 137 0.98 -8.47 -2.83
N VAL A 138 1.06 -7.22 -2.38
CA VAL A 138 2.23 -6.69 -1.68
C VAL A 138 2.50 -7.47 -0.39
N LEU A 139 1.47 -7.73 0.42
CA LEU A 139 1.61 -8.56 1.63
C LEU A 139 2.11 -9.97 1.30
N SER A 140 1.58 -10.61 0.26
CA SER A 140 2.04 -11.93 -0.19
C SER A 140 3.52 -11.91 -0.57
N ARG A 141 3.96 -10.91 -1.35
CA ARG A 141 5.38 -10.78 -1.74
C ARG A 141 6.30 -10.55 -0.53
N LEU A 142 5.85 -9.74 0.42
CA LEU A 142 6.58 -9.52 1.68
C LEU A 142 6.68 -10.80 2.53
N ALA A 143 5.63 -11.63 2.52
CA ALA A 143 5.64 -12.93 3.17
C ALA A 143 6.65 -13.85 2.49
N ASP A 144 6.60 -13.97 1.16
CA ASP A 144 7.54 -14.79 0.37
C ASP A 144 9.01 -14.40 0.62
N ALA A 145 9.28 -13.10 0.82
CA ALA A 145 10.61 -12.58 1.16
C ALA A 145 10.97 -12.68 2.65
N GLY A 146 10.06 -13.12 3.51
CA GLY A 146 10.29 -13.34 4.95
C GLY A 146 10.33 -12.07 5.79
N PHE A 147 9.70 -10.98 5.32
CA PHE A 147 9.54 -9.73 6.08
C PHE A 147 8.36 -9.76 7.04
N VAL A 148 7.33 -10.55 6.71
CA VAL A 148 6.14 -10.80 7.54
C VAL A 148 5.89 -12.30 7.63
N ASP A 149 4.92 -12.71 8.44
CA ASP A 149 4.55 -14.12 8.59
C ASP A 149 4.08 -14.75 7.27
N GLN A 150 4.43 -16.02 7.04
CA GLN A 150 4.03 -16.77 5.84
C GLN A 150 2.51 -16.99 5.78
N GLU A 151 1.83 -17.05 6.92
CA GLU A 151 0.39 -17.23 7.03
C GLU A 151 -0.39 -15.91 6.83
N ILE A 152 0.28 -14.78 6.56
CA ILE A 152 -0.39 -13.47 6.47
C ILE A 152 -1.47 -13.43 5.39
N GLY A 153 -1.34 -14.22 4.33
CA GLY A 153 -2.35 -14.34 3.28
C GLY A 153 -3.67 -14.90 3.79
N ASP A 154 -3.62 -15.95 4.60
CA ASP A 154 -4.80 -16.58 5.21
C ASP A 154 -5.42 -15.67 6.28
N ILE A 155 -4.57 -15.01 7.07
CA ILE A 155 -5.00 -14.03 8.08
C ILE A 155 -5.68 -12.83 7.41
N PHE A 156 -5.17 -12.36 6.27
CA PHE A 156 -5.78 -11.29 5.48
C PHE A 156 -7.12 -11.73 4.87
N ALA A 157 -7.21 -12.95 4.34
CA ALA A 157 -8.47 -13.48 3.82
C ALA A 157 -9.56 -13.57 4.91
N ALA A 158 -9.19 -14.05 6.11
CA ALA A 158 -10.10 -14.09 7.25
C ALA A 158 -10.56 -12.69 7.70
N TYR A 159 -9.69 -11.68 7.57
CA TYR A 159 -10.07 -10.28 7.76
C TYR A 159 -11.07 -9.82 6.68
N GLU A 160 -10.83 -10.11 5.40
CA GLU A 160 -11.74 -9.75 4.31
C GLU A 160 -13.14 -10.36 4.49
N GLU A 161 -13.21 -11.60 4.97
CA GLU A 161 -14.47 -12.29 5.29
C GLU A 161 -15.25 -11.61 6.43
N ARG A 162 -14.56 -11.07 7.44
CA ARG A 162 -15.22 -10.31 8.52
C ARG A 162 -15.73 -8.96 8.01
N GLU A 163 -14.93 -8.25 7.22
CA GLU A 163 -15.30 -6.92 6.74
C GLU A 163 -16.43 -6.98 5.71
N VAL A 164 -16.50 -7.99 4.83
CA VAL A 164 -17.65 -8.15 3.93
C VAL A 164 -18.95 -8.42 4.67
N GLN A 165 -18.92 -9.14 5.80
CA GLN A 165 -20.12 -9.35 6.63
C GLN A 165 -20.62 -8.04 7.25
N LYS A 166 -19.71 -7.11 7.56
CA LYS A 166 -20.02 -5.81 8.17
C LYS A 166 -20.48 -4.78 7.14
N PHE A 167 -19.85 -4.74 5.98
CA PHE A 167 -20.00 -3.65 5.02
C PHE A 167 -20.74 -4.04 3.73
N GLY A 168 -20.99 -5.33 3.50
CA GLY A 168 -21.72 -5.84 2.34
C GLY A 168 -21.12 -5.34 1.02
N ASP A 169 -21.98 -4.74 0.19
CA ASP A 169 -21.61 -4.29 -1.16
C ASP A 169 -20.49 -3.22 -1.18
N LYS A 170 -20.29 -2.48 -0.08
CA LYS A 170 -19.18 -1.51 0.02
C LYS A 170 -17.81 -2.19 0.10
N PHE A 171 -17.77 -3.46 0.49
CA PHE A 171 -16.57 -4.28 0.58
C PHE A 171 -16.73 -5.50 -0.34
N PRO A 172 -16.68 -5.32 -1.67
CA PRO A 172 -17.04 -6.37 -2.63
C PRO A 172 -16.13 -7.60 -2.50
N MET A 173 -16.73 -8.79 -2.54
CA MET A 173 -16.06 -10.09 -2.58
C MET A 173 -16.61 -10.93 -3.77
N PRO A 174 -15.75 -11.66 -4.52
CA PRO A 174 -14.29 -11.73 -4.38
C PRO A 174 -13.62 -10.38 -4.68
N ARG A 175 -12.35 -10.24 -4.27
CA ARG A 175 -11.54 -9.05 -4.55
C ARG A 175 -11.63 -8.66 -6.03
N ILE A 176 -11.89 -7.39 -6.30
CA ILE A 176 -11.72 -6.83 -7.64
C ILE A 176 -10.21 -6.76 -7.93
N THR A 177 -9.79 -7.37 -9.04
CA THR A 177 -8.37 -7.51 -9.40
C THR A 177 -8.00 -6.61 -10.57
N GLY A 178 -6.97 -5.79 -10.41
CA GLY A 178 -6.19 -5.24 -11.52
C GLY A 178 -5.09 -6.22 -11.94
N THR A 179 -4.09 -5.73 -12.68
CA THR A 179 -3.03 -6.55 -13.26
C THR A 179 -1.66 -5.92 -13.01
N PHE A 180 -0.70 -6.70 -12.48
CA PHE A 180 0.71 -6.30 -12.42
C PHE A 180 1.37 -6.50 -13.79
N TYR A 181 2.31 -5.61 -14.15
CA TYR A 181 3.07 -5.68 -15.40
C TYR A 181 4.58 -5.56 -15.14
N ASP A 182 5.38 -6.01 -16.10
CA ASP A 182 6.85 -5.99 -16.05
C ASP A 182 7.45 -4.71 -16.69
#